data_AF-A0AAU9P544-F1
#
_entry.id   AF-A0AAU9P544-F1
#
_cell.length_a   1.000
_cell.length_b   1.000
_cell.length_c   1.000
_cell.angle_alpha   90.00
_cell.angle_beta   90.00
_cell.angle_gamma   90.00
#
_symmetry.space_group_name_H-M   'P 1'
#
loop_
_entity.id
_entity.type
_entity.pdbx_description
1 polymer ?
#
loop_
_entity_poly.entity_id
_entity_poly.type
_entity_poly.pdbx_seq_one_letter_code
_entity_poly.pdbx_strand_id
1 'polypeptide(L)'
;MPKEKVDYDYYNIELFSSTTWQWREFQNIWLPSSVYPVSDEAVTSGGAVYFLLSNDTILRFDIYSEEHILIFAPSTINELKPYASRLTKFHGKLEYLSISGDSSWAIWIFIHNRWVKVDVSTYNESAHEWWDYRNNTLYFFKGNTIEYVVPAHHSQQVFSIRSDFDTVTMPSR
;
A
#
# COMPACT_ATOMS: atom_id res chain seq x y z
N MET A 1 28.84 17.67 -15.21
CA MET A 1 28.31 16.84 -14.12
C MET A 1 28.17 15.42 -14.66
N PRO A 2 28.74 14.39 -14.01
CA PRO A 2 28.48 13.01 -14.44
C PRO A 2 27.00 12.72 -14.16
N LYS A 3 26.29 12.13 -15.13
CA LYS A 3 24.98 11.54 -14.85
C LYS A 3 25.22 10.38 -13.90
N GLU A 4 24.67 10.44 -12.69
CA GLU A 4 24.64 9.29 -11.79
C GLU A 4 24.08 8.09 -12.54
N LYS A 5 24.85 7.00 -12.55
CA LYS A 5 24.39 5.74 -13.12
C LYS A 5 23.36 5.20 -12.12
N VAL A 6 22.09 5.22 -12.50
CA VAL A 6 21.03 4.63 -11.69
C VAL A 6 21.18 3.11 -11.84
N ASP A 7 21.68 2.47 -10.78
CA ASP A 7 21.67 1.01 -10.69
C ASP A 7 20.23 0.54 -10.42
N TYR A 8 19.92 -0.71 -10.79
CA TYR A 8 18.60 -1.30 -10.65
C TYR A 8 18.68 -2.65 -9.95
N ASP A 9 17.72 -2.88 -9.07
CA ASP A 9 17.51 -4.15 -8.39
C ASP A 9 16.38 -4.92 -9.10
N TYR A 10 16.54 -6.24 -9.15
CA TYR A 10 15.62 -7.15 -9.83
C TYR A 10 14.68 -7.81 -8.82
N TYR A 11 13.39 -7.79 -9.09
CA TYR A 11 12.37 -8.43 -8.27
C TYR A 11 11.54 -9.39 -9.11
N ASN A 12 11.43 -10.64 -8.65
CA ASN A 12 10.51 -11.63 -9.20
C ASN A 12 9.20 -11.58 -8.40
N ILE A 13 8.08 -11.57 -9.11
CA ILE A 13 6.74 -11.64 -8.53
C ILE A 13 6.10 -12.95 -8.97
N GLU A 14 5.63 -13.69 -7.98
CA GLU A 14 4.95 -14.96 -8.18
C GLU A 14 3.49 -14.84 -7.72
N LEU A 15 2.59 -15.47 -8.48
CA LEU A 15 1.17 -15.54 -8.16
C LEU A 15 0.82 -16.98 -7.76
N PHE A 16 0.23 -17.15 -6.58
CA PHE A 16 -0.38 -18.41 -6.19
C PHE A 16 -1.79 -18.52 -6.74
N SER A 17 -2.05 -19.52 -7.58
CA SER A 17 -3.37 -19.83 -8.10
C SER A 17 -4.08 -20.85 -7.22
N SER A 18 -5.23 -20.49 -6.66
CA SER A 18 -6.07 -21.40 -5.86
C SER A 18 -6.85 -22.42 -6.71
N THR A 19 -6.99 -22.20 -8.02
CA THR A 19 -7.66 -23.14 -8.93
C THR A 19 -6.73 -24.28 -9.33
N THR A 20 -5.46 -23.97 -9.58
CA THR A 20 -4.44 -24.97 -9.97
C THR A 20 -3.56 -25.42 -8.81
N TRP A 21 -3.63 -24.73 -7.66
CA TRP A 21 -2.78 -24.96 -6.48
C TRP A 21 -1.29 -24.86 -6.77
N GLN A 22 -0.92 -23.93 -7.65
CA GLN A 22 0.45 -23.76 -8.11
C GLN A 22 0.86 -22.30 -8.01
N TRP A 23 2.12 -22.10 -7.62
CA TRP A 23 2.82 -20.84 -7.86
C TRP A 23 3.19 -20.78 -9.33
N ARG A 24 2.96 -19.63 -9.94
CA ARG A 24 3.51 -19.31 -11.26
C ARG A 24 4.28 -18.01 -11.17
N GLU A 25 5.36 -17.93 -11.93
CA GLU A 25 6.00 -16.66 -12.22
C GLU A 25 4.97 -15.75 -12.90
N PHE A 26 4.82 -14.54 -12.36
CA PHE A 26 3.85 -13.56 -12.84
C PHE A 26 4.57 -12.49 -13.65
N GLN A 27 5.50 -11.77 -13.02
CA GLN A 27 6.26 -10.74 -13.70
C GLN A 27 7.57 -10.45 -12.99
N ASN A 28 8.58 -10.11 -13.77
CA ASN A 28 9.83 -9.56 -13.27
C ASN A 28 9.86 -8.06 -13.46
N ILE A 29 10.25 -7.34 -12.43
CA ILE A 29 10.37 -5.88 -12.48
C ILE A 29 11.77 -5.42 -12.11
N TRP A 30 12.09 -4.24 -12.60
CA TRP A 30 13.32 -3.53 -12.30
C TRP A 30 12.95 -2.27 -11.54
N LEU A 31 13.41 -2.15 -10.30
CA LEU A 31 13.26 -0.93 -9.51
C LEU A 31 14.63 -0.28 -9.36
N PRO A 32 14.72 1.07 -9.32
CA PRO A 32 15.98 1.73 -9.00
C PRO A 32 16.56 1.18 -7.70
N SER A 33 17.87 0.97 -7.64
CA SER A 33 18.51 0.44 -6.44
C SER A 33 18.20 1.33 -5.24
N SER A 34 17.88 0.71 -4.09
CA SER A 34 17.32 1.34 -2.88
C SER A 34 15.81 1.64 -2.90
N VAL A 35 15.11 1.35 -4.00
CA VAL A 35 13.64 1.37 -4.05
C VAL A 35 13.09 -0.03 -3.80
N TYR A 36 12.43 -0.21 -2.65
CA TYR A 36 11.91 -1.50 -2.21
C TYR A 36 10.49 -1.36 -1.62
N PRO A 37 9.68 -2.43 -1.62
CA PRO A 37 8.39 -2.44 -0.93
C PRO A 37 8.54 -2.18 0.57
N VAL A 38 7.69 -1.31 1.12
CA VAL A 38 7.84 -0.80 2.50
C VAL A 38 6.85 -1.38 3.48
N SER A 39 5.81 -2.00 2.94
CA SER A 39 4.78 -2.66 3.69
C SER A 39 4.85 -4.14 3.38
N ASP A 40 4.64 -4.90 4.44
CA ASP A 40 4.61 -6.35 4.39
C ASP A 40 3.36 -6.90 3.68
N GLU A 41 2.33 -6.08 3.49
CA GLU A 41 1.08 -6.50 2.86
C GLU A 41 0.89 -5.80 1.53
N ALA A 42 0.81 -6.61 0.46
CA ALA A 42 0.28 -6.15 -0.80
C ALA A 42 -1.23 -5.91 -0.65
N VAL A 43 -1.72 -4.77 -1.13
CA VAL A 43 -3.17 -4.49 -1.11
C VAL A 43 -3.77 -4.96 -2.42
N THR A 44 -4.86 -5.73 -2.35
CA THR A 44 -5.59 -6.19 -3.53
C THR A 44 -6.93 -5.49 -3.66
N SER A 45 -7.18 -4.86 -4.80
CA SER A 45 -8.39 -4.07 -5.01
C SER A 45 -8.73 -3.98 -6.49
N GLY A 46 -9.96 -4.34 -6.87
CA GLY A 46 -10.45 -4.13 -8.24
C GLY A 46 -9.62 -4.85 -9.30
N GLY A 47 -9.20 -6.09 -9.02
CA GLY A 47 -8.38 -6.88 -9.95
C GLY A 47 -6.92 -6.47 -10.06
N ALA A 48 -6.43 -5.62 -9.15
CA ALA A 48 -5.04 -5.18 -9.12
C ALA A 48 -4.38 -5.41 -7.76
N VAL A 49 -3.05 -5.57 -7.77
CA VAL A 49 -2.19 -5.69 -6.59
C VAL A 49 -1.36 -4.41 -6.46
N TYR A 50 -1.27 -3.86 -5.25
CA TYR A 50 -0.62 -2.59 -4.97
C TYR A 50 0.45 -2.75 -3.89
N PHE A 51 1.64 -2.19 -4.15
CA PHE A 51 2.75 -2.14 -3.21
C PHE A 51 3.19 -0.69 -3.01
N LEU A 52 3.30 -0.25 -1.76
CA LEU A 52 3.92 1.03 -1.43
C LEU A 52 5.44 0.85 -1.44
N LEU A 53 6.16 1.74 -2.12
CA LEU A 53 7.62 1.70 -2.27
C LEU A 53 8.33 2.75 -1.41
N SER A 54 9.62 2.54 -1.14
CA SER A 54 10.44 3.36 -0.22
C SER A 54 10.64 4.80 -0.66
N ASN A 55 10.36 5.09 -1.92
CA ASN A 55 10.41 6.42 -2.54
C ASN A 55 9.03 7.08 -2.65
N ASP A 56 8.04 6.64 -1.88
CA ASP A 56 6.67 7.19 -1.88
C ASP A 56 5.95 7.03 -3.24
N THR A 57 6.40 6.09 -4.08
CA THR A 57 5.62 5.63 -5.24
C THR A 57 4.88 4.35 -4.91
N ILE A 58 3.87 4.04 -5.71
CA ILE A 58 3.05 2.84 -5.56
C ILE A 58 3.15 2.07 -6.85
N LEU A 59 3.54 0.82 -6.73
CA LEU A 59 3.59 -0.13 -7.82
C LEU A 59 2.25 -0.84 -7.90
N ARG A 60 1.57 -0.71 -9.05
CA ARG A 60 0.29 -1.36 -9.34
C ARG A 60 0.51 -2.43 -10.40
N PHE A 61 0.09 -3.65 -10.10
CA PHE A 61 -0.03 -4.75 -11.07
C PHE A 61 -1.49 -4.98 -11.40
N ASP A 62 -1.81 -5.05 -12.68
CA ASP A 62 -3.10 -5.54 -13.13
C ASP A 62 -3.03 -7.06 -13.29
N ILE A 63 -3.86 -7.80 -12.53
CA ILE A 63 -3.79 -9.27 -12.50
C ILE A 63 -4.26 -9.87 -13.83
N TYR A 64 -5.12 -9.16 -14.58
CA TYR A 64 -5.71 -9.67 -15.81
C TYR A 64 -4.87 -9.35 -17.05
N SER A 65 -4.32 -8.13 -17.14
CA SER A 65 -3.45 -7.78 -18.26
C SER A 65 -1.98 -8.16 -18.04
N GLU A 66 -1.59 -8.51 -16.82
CA GLU A 66 -0.20 -8.80 -16.43
C GLU A 66 0.76 -7.62 -16.69
N GLU A 67 0.21 -6.41 -16.68
CA GLU A 67 0.95 -5.16 -16.81
C GLU A 67 1.13 -4.47 -15.47
N HIS A 68 2.20 -3.67 -15.36
CA HIS A 68 2.44 -2.85 -14.18
C HIS A 68 2.64 -1.39 -14.53
N ILE A 69 2.27 -0.53 -13.59
CA ILE A 69 2.53 0.90 -13.65
C ILE A 69 2.99 1.40 -12.28
N LEU A 70 3.73 2.51 -12.29
CA LEU A 70 4.01 3.29 -11.10
C LEU A 70 3.03 4.45 -11.01
N ILE A 71 2.40 4.61 -9.86
CA ILE A 71 1.55 5.77 -9.53
C ILE A 71 2.17 6.50 -8.35
N PHE A 72 2.04 7.82 -8.31
CA PHE A 72 2.53 8.61 -7.18
C PHE A 72 1.60 8.47 -5.98
N ALA A 73 2.16 8.34 -4.78
CA ALA A 73 1.38 8.47 -3.56
C ALA A 73 0.98 9.95 -3.35
N PRO A 74 -0.09 10.22 -2.60
CA PRO A 74 -0.48 11.58 -2.22
C PRO A 74 0.62 12.38 -1.51
N SER A 75 1.52 11.69 -0.80
CA SER A 75 2.67 12.29 -0.11
C SER A 75 3.71 12.88 -1.06
N THR A 76 3.81 12.40 -2.30
CA THR A 76 4.72 12.98 -3.29
C THR A 76 4.16 14.30 -3.84
N ILE A 77 2.85 14.51 -3.72
CA ILE A 77 2.14 15.68 -4.25
C ILE A 77 2.05 16.79 -3.18
N ASN A 78 1.90 16.42 -1.91
CA ASN A 78 1.89 17.36 -0.80
C ASN A 78 3.30 17.48 -0.23
N GLU A 79 3.91 18.68 -0.35
CA GLU A 79 5.32 19.02 -0.07
C GLU A 79 5.91 18.56 1.28
N LEU A 80 5.09 18.04 2.20
CA LEU A 80 5.50 17.47 3.47
C LEU A 80 5.59 15.95 3.37
N LYS A 81 6.81 15.43 3.43
CA LYS A 81 7.07 13.99 3.52
C LYS A 81 6.43 13.44 4.81
N PRO A 82 5.59 12.41 4.72
CA PRO A 82 4.96 11.83 5.89
C PRO A 82 6.01 11.15 6.77
N TYR A 83 5.78 11.24 8.08
CA TYR A 83 6.55 10.50 9.08
C TYR A 83 6.31 8.99 8.94
N ALA A 84 5.06 8.60 8.69
CA ALA A 84 4.66 7.23 8.43
C ALA A 84 3.58 7.21 7.34
N SER A 85 3.55 6.16 6.51
CA SER A 85 2.43 5.92 5.60
C SER A 85 2.19 4.44 5.31
N ARG A 86 0.95 4.12 4.89
CA ARG A 86 0.53 2.75 4.58
C ARG A 86 -0.54 2.76 3.49
N LEU A 87 -0.55 1.69 2.68
CA LEU A 87 -1.70 1.34 1.83
C LEU A 87 -2.60 0.35 2.55
N THR A 88 -3.91 0.53 2.42
CA THR A 88 -4.93 -0.39 2.93
C THR A 88 -6.11 -0.49 1.96
N LYS A 89 -7.05 -1.40 2.25
CA LYS A 89 -8.30 -1.57 1.50
C LYS A 89 -9.47 -1.11 2.37
N PHE A 90 -10.28 -0.18 1.88
CA PHE A 90 -11.49 0.30 2.54
C PHE A 90 -12.68 0.25 1.58
N HIS A 91 -13.75 -0.47 1.96
CA HIS A 91 -14.91 -0.77 1.09
C HIS A 91 -14.56 -1.16 -0.35
N GLY A 92 -13.56 -2.03 -0.52
CA GLY A 92 -13.16 -2.50 -1.84
C GLY A 92 -12.38 -1.48 -2.69
N LYS A 93 -11.96 -0.36 -2.09
CA LYS A 93 -11.14 0.68 -2.72
C LYS A 93 -9.77 0.71 -2.09
N LEU A 94 -8.77 1.13 -2.88
CA LEU A 94 -7.43 1.39 -2.38
C LEU A 94 -7.42 2.69 -1.58
N GLU A 95 -6.89 2.62 -0.37
CA GLU A 95 -6.74 3.72 0.55
C GLU A 95 -5.26 3.95 0.88
N TYR A 96 -4.87 5.21 1.03
CA TYR A 96 -3.57 5.65 1.48
C TYR A 96 -3.71 6.47 2.75
N LEU A 97 -3.06 5.99 3.80
CA LEU A 97 -2.99 6.62 5.11
C LEU A 97 -1.60 7.26 5.27
N SER A 98 -1.57 8.50 5.76
CA SER A 98 -0.32 9.19 6.07
C SER A 98 -0.40 9.94 7.39
N ILE A 99 0.65 9.85 8.19
CA ILE A 99 0.90 10.68 9.37
C ILE A 99 2.02 11.64 9.06
N SER A 100 1.85 12.92 9.35
CA SER A 100 2.91 13.93 9.31
C SER A 100 3.60 14.10 10.66
N GLY A 101 4.75 14.78 10.68
CA GLY A 101 5.56 14.95 11.88
C GLY A 101 4.88 15.74 13.01
N ASP A 102 3.81 16.49 12.71
CA ASP A 102 2.98 17.18 13.70
C ASP A 102 1.88 16.28 14.29
N SER A 103 1.94 14.97 14.04
CA SER A 103 0.94 13.97 14.45
C SER A 103 -0.46 14.20 13.85
N SER A 104 -0.58 15.06 12.84
CA SER A 104 -1.78 15.08 12.01
C SER A 104 -1.75 13.93 11.01
N TRP A 105 -2.93 13.50 10.58
CA TRP A 105 -3.07 12.38 9.67
C TRP A 105 -4.08 12.68 8.57
N ALA A 106 -3.91 12.00 7.44
CA ALA A 106 -4.76 12.17 6.27
C ALA A 106 -5.08 10.82 5.63
N ILE A 107 -6.31 10.72 5.13
CA ILE A 107 -6.80 9.62 4.34
C ILE A 107 -6.97 10.08 2.90
N TRP A 108 -6.55 9.23 1.97
CA TRP A 108 -6.81 9.40 0.55
C TRP A 108 -7.38 8.11 -0.02
N ILE A 109 -8.44 8.22 -0.83
CA ILE A 109 -9.02 7.08 -1.55
C ILE A 109 -8.68 7.21 -3.03
N PHE A 110 -8.25 6.11 -3.63
CA PHE A 110 -7.98 6.03 -5.06
C PHE A 110 -9.28 5.76 -5.83
N ILE A 111 -9.73 6.73 -6.61
CA ILE A 111 -10.99 6.68 -7.37
C ILE A 111 -10.72 7.17 -8.79
N HIS A 112 -11.13 6.40 -9.80
CA HIS A 112 -10.96 6.75 -11.22
C HIS A 112 -9.53 7.22 -11.57
N ASN A 113 -8.53 6.45 -11.11
CA ASN A 113 -7.10 6.74 -11.30
C ASN A 113 -6.60 8.06 -10.66
N ARG A 114 -7.28 8.53 -9.61
CA ARG A 114 -6.90 9.75 -8.88
C ARG A 114 -7.05 9.57 -7.38
N TRP A 115 -6.18 10.24 -6.62
CA TRP A 115 -6.31 10.33 -5.17
C TRP A 115 -7.29 11.43 -4.80
N VAL A 116 -8.25 11.10 -3.93
CA VAL A 116 -9.21 12.04 -3.37
C VAL A 116 -8.99 12.08 -1.87
N LYS A 117 -8.66 13.26 -1.33
CA LYS A 117 -8.52 13.45 0.12
C LYS A 117 -9.88 13.30 0.76
N VAL A 118 -9.97 12.50 1.82
CA VAL A 118 -11.19 12.35 2.61
C VAL A 118 -11.09 13.26 3.82
N ASP A 119 -12.21 13.88 4.18
CA ASP A 119 -12.32 14.58 5.45
C ASP A 119 -12.38 13.55 6.58
N VAL A 120 -11.30 13.48 7.34
CA VAL A 120 -11.11 12.56 8.45
C VAL A 120 -12.20 12.70 9.51
N SER A 121 -12.84 13.86 9.63
CA SER A 121 -13.92 14.09 10.61
C SER A 121 -15.22 13.36 10.24
N THR A 122 -15.38 13.01 8.97
CA THR A 122 -16.49 12.19 8.46
C THR A 122 -16.20 10.70 8.57
N TYR A 123 -14.96 10.33 8.89
CA TYR A 123 -14.49 8.96 9.03
C TYR A 123 -14.75 8.48 10.47
N ASN A 124 -16.02 8.19 10.76
CA ASN A 124 -16.52 7.93 12.12
C ASN A 124 -16.81 6.44 12.39
N GLU A 125 -16.23 5.53 11.62
CA GLU A 125 -16.45 4.09 11.76
C GLU A 125 -15.25 3.45 12.44
N SER A 126 -15.33 3.33 13.77
CA SER A 126 -14.41 2.57 14.65
C SER A 126 -12.96 3.07 14.72
N ALA A 127 -12.37 2.97 15.91
CA ALA A 127 -10.96 3.27 16.12
C ALA A 127 -10.12 2.40 15.17
N HIS A 128 -9.37 3.04 14.27
CA HIS A 128 -8.42 2.32 13.43
C HIS A 128 -7.13 2.14 14.22
N GLU A 129 -6.72 0.88 14.34
CA GLU A 129 -5.40 0.50 14.82
C GLU A 129 -4.47 0.37 13.62
N TRP A 130 -3.35 1.09 13.65
CA TRP A 130 -2.31 0.95 12.65
C TRP A 130 -0.97 0.62 13.27
N TRP A 131 -0.45 -0.55 12.91
CA TRP A 131 0.90 -0.95 13.20
C TRP A 131 1.89 -0.44 12.13
N ASP A 132 2.80 0.43 12.54
CA ASP A 132 3.94 0.86 11.74
C ASP A 132 5.15 -0.03 12.05
N TYR A 133 5.41 -0.96 11.13
CA TYR A 133 6.52 -1.91 11.23
C TYR A 133 7.90 -1.25 11.16
N ARG A 134 8.05 -0.09 10.49
CA ARG A 134 9.34 0.60 10.39
C ARG A 134 9.75 1.18 11.74
N ASN A 135 8.79 1.78 12.42
CA ASN A 135 9.01 2.44 13.71
C ASN A 135 8.59 1.55 14.90
N ASN A 136 8.13 0.32 14.63
CA ASN A 136 7.72 -0.65 15.64
C ASN A 136 6.68 -0.07 16.63
N THR A 137 5.70 0.63 16.07
CA THR A 137 4.79 1.54 16.78
C THR A 137 3.33 1.29 16.39
N LEU A 138 2.41 1.22 17.36
CA LEU A 138 0.96 1.16 17.14
C LEU A 138 0.31 2.54 17.30
N TYR A 139 -0.47 2.96 16.30
CA TYR A 139 -1.26 4.18 16.31
C TYR A 139 -2.75 3.86 16.48
N PHE A 140 -3.42 4.61 17.36
CA PHE A 140 -4.87 4.62 17.49
C PHE A 140 -5.45 5.93 16.98
N PHE A 141 -6.37 5.83 16.02
CA PHE A 141 -7.00 6.99 15.38
C PHE A 141 -8.40 7.24 15.91
N LYS A 142 -8.72 8.51 16.21
CA LYS A 142 -10.09 8.95 16.53
C LYS A 142 -10.33 10.36 16.03
N GLY A 143 -11.28 10.49 15.10
CA GLY A 143 -11.49 11.76 14.38
C GLY A 143 -10.17 12.25 13.78
N ASN A 144 -9.87 13.54 13.88
CA ASN A 144 -8.67 14.11 13.23
C ASN A 144 -7.38 13.97 14.05
N THR A 145 -7.39 13.20 15.14
CA THR A 145 -6.26 13.09 16.07
C THR A 145 -5.81 11.64 16.26
N ILE A 146 -4.51 11.48 16.52
CA ILE A 146 -3.93 10.24 17.03
C ILE A 146 -4.06 10.28 18.55
N GLU A 147 -4.82 9.37 19.16
CA GLU A 147 -5.00 9.37 20.62
C GLU A 147 -3.85 8.65 21.35
N TYR A 148 -3.29 7.58 20.78
CA TYR A 148 -2.27 6.76 21.45
C TYR A 148 -1.22 6.21 20.50
N VAL A 149 0.03 6.20 20.98
CA VAL A 149 1.22 5.68 20.30
C VAL A 149 1.92 4.73 21.26
N VAL A 150 1.97 3.42 20.95
CA VAL A 150 2.61 2.41 21.82
C VAL A 150 3.79 1.76 21.07
N PRO A 151 5.02 1.83 21.59
CA PRO A 151 6.12 1.01 21.09
C PRO A 151 5.89 -0.45 21.50
N ALA A 152 5.90 -1.42 20.59
CA ALA A 152 5.85 -2.84 20.99
C ALA A 152 7.15 -3.58 20.64
N HIS A 153 7.26 -4.85 21.01
CA HIS A 153 8.48 -5.65 20.90
C HIS A 153 8.17 -7.01 20.27
N HIS A 154 8.27 -7.20 18.94
CA HIS A 154 8.33 -8.55 18.31
C HIS A 154 8.98 -8.52 16.91
N SER A 155 9.50 -9.68 16.46
CA SER A 155 10.36 -9.86 15.27
C SER A 155 9.87 -10.95 14.30
N GLN A 156 10.07 -10.67 13.00
CA GLN A 156 10.04 -11.51 11.77
C GLN A 156 8.68 -11.76 11.08
N GLN A 157 8.65 -11.54 9.75
CA GLN A 157 7.48 -11.65 8.88
C GLN A 157 7.69 -12.56 7.67
N VAL A 158 6.61 -13.22 7.26
CA VAL A 158 6.49 -14.10 6.08
C VAL A 158 5.35 -13.57 5.22
N PHE A 159 5.57 -13.47 3.90
CA PHE A 159 4.58 -12.97 2.94
C PHE A 159 3.79 -14.13 2.32
N SER A 160 2.48 -13.99 2.21
CA SER A 160 1.63 -14.96 1.49
C SER A 160 0.46 -14.24 0.82
N ILE A 161 0.49 -14.19 -0.50
CA ILE A 161 -0.56 -13.59 -1.35
C ILE A 161 -1.36 -14.75 -1.98
N ARG A 162 -2.68 -14.75 -1.86
CA ARG A 162 -3.59 -15.78 -2.43
C ARG A 162 -4.40 -15.21 -3.61
N SER A 163 -4.68 -15.95 -4.68
CA SER A 163 -5.43 -15.37 -5.83
C SER A 163 -6.93 -15.10 -5.60
N ASP A 164 -7.52 -15.43 -4.45
CA ASP A 164 -8.97 -15.46 -4.21
C ASP A 164 -9.55 -14.21 -3.50
N PHE A 165 -8.84 -13.06 -3.56
CA PHE A 165 -9.12 -11.89 -2.70
C PHE A 165 -10.37 -11.05 -3.00
N ASP A 166 -10.96 -11.13 -4.19
CA ASP A 166 -12.20 -10.41 -4.49
C ASP A 166 -13.34 -11.42 -4.64
N THR A 167 -14.39 -11.27 -3.81
CA THR A 167 -15.65 -11.96 -4.08
C THR A 167 -16.17 -11.45 -5.41
N VAL A 168 -16.14 -12.30 -6.43
CA VAL A 168 -16.84 -12.06 -7.67
C VAL A 168 -18.33 -12.08 -7.34
N THR A 169 -18.92 -10.93 -7.01
CA THR A 169 -20.37 -10.78 -7.10
C THR A 169 -20.71 -10.92 -8.58
N MET A 170 -21.10 -12.13 -8.97
CA MET A 170 -21.67 -12.35 -10.29
C MET A 170 -22.89 -11.42 -10.44
N PRO A 171 -23.07 -10.75 -11.58
CA PRO A 171 -24.29 -10.03 -11.83
C PRO A 171 -25.46 -11.02 -11.77
N SER A 172 -26.43 -10.73 -10.92
CA SER A 172 -27.70 -11.45 -10.88
C SER A 172 -28.34 -11.37 -12.27
N ARG A 173 -28.62 -12.53 -12.86
CA ARG A 173 -29.45 -12.66 -14.06
C ARG A 173 -30.89 -12.26 -13.80
#